data_AF-A0A533RU32-F1
#
_entry.id   AF-A0A533RU32-F1
#
_cell.length_a   1.000
_cell.length_b   1.000
_cell.length_c   1.000
_cell.angle_alpha   90.00
_cell.angle_beta   90.00
_cell.angle_gamma   90.00
#
_symmetry.space_group_name_H-M   'P 1'
#
loop_
_entity.id
_entity.type
_entity.pdbx_description
1 polymer ?
#
loop_
_entity_poly.entity_id
_entity_poly.type
_entity_poly.pdbx_seq_one_letter_code
_entity_poly.pdbx_strand_id
1 'polypeptide(L)' 'MPALKEQKGFKAHLFLTQPDTGKAIALNLWESEEDQLAFAASPIYRELMGKLAGTIAATPVNAGYEVSVQA' A
#
# COMPACT_ATOMS: atom_id res chain seq x y z
N MET A 1 9.89 2.97 -0.29
CA MET A 1 9.42 3.66 -1.52
C MET A 1 9.36 5.16 -1.24
N PRO A 2 10.29 5.99 -1.74
CA PRO A 2 10.36 7.41 -1.40
C PRO A 2 9.05 8.18 -1.68
N ALA A 3 8.44 7.96 -2.86
CA ALA A 3 7.20 8.62 -3.24
C ALA A 3 6.01 8.42 -2.28
N LEU A 4 5.95 7.27 -1.59
CA LEU A 4 4.94 7.01 -0.55
C LEU A 4 5.14 7.90 0.67
N LYS A 5 6.40 8.13 1.08
CA LYS A 5 6.73 8.97 2.25
C LYS A 5 6.39 10.46 2.04
N GLU A 6 6.27 10.88 0.79
CA GLU A 6 5.93 12.26 0.42
C GLU A 6 4.41 12.49 0.36
N GLN A 7 3.60 11.45 0.50
CA GLN A 7 2.16 11.58 0.47
C GLN A 7 1.63 12.18 1.76
N LYS A 8 0.65 13.07 1.63
CA LYS A 8 -0.06 13.63 2.78
C LYS A 8 -0.67 12.48 3.59
N GLY A 9 -0.54 12.56 4.92
CA GLY A 9 -1.11 11.58 5.84
C GLY A 9 -0.40 10.24 5.89
N PHE A 10 0.66 10.00 5.11
CA PHE A 10 1.38 8.73 5.16
C PHE A 10 2.06 8.51 6.52
N LYS A 11 1.86 7.33 7.11
CA LYS A 11 2.46 6.94 8.41
C LYS A 11 3.45 5.82 8.29
N ALA A 12 3.09 4.75 7.59
CA ALA A 12 3.95 3.59 7.45
C ALA A 12 3.58 2.76 6.22
N HIS A 13 4.56 1.99 5.75
CA HIS A 13 4.37 1.01 4.70
C HIS A 13 5.09 -0.28 5.08
N LEU A 14 4.37 -1.40 4.98
CA LEU A 14 4.94 -2.74 5.04
C LEU A 14 4.59 -3.47 3.75
N PHE A 15 5.61 -4.07 3.13
CA PHE A 15 5.42 -4.98 2.01
C PHE A 15 5.92 -6.35 2.44
N LEU A 16 4.98 -7.28 2.60
CA LEU A 16 5.25 -8.65 3.03
C LEU A 16 5.10 -9.55 1.80
N THR A 17 6.09 -10.41 1.56
CA THR A 17 6.04 -11.41 0.50
C THR A 17 6.13 -12.80 1.10
N GLN A 18 5.45 -13.76 0.48
CA GLN A 18 5.55 -15.17 0.78
C GLN A 18 6.29 -15.85 -0.39
N PRO A 19 7.62 -16.07 -0.29
CA PRO A 19 8.46 -16.50 -1.40
C PRO A 19 7.95 -17.76 -2.11
N ASP A 20 7.50 -18.76 -1.35
CA ASP A 20 7.09 -20.06 -1.88
C ASP A 20 5.79 -20.02 -2.71
N THR A 21 4.98 -18.96 -2.54
CA THR A 21 3.66 -18.84 -3.20
C THR A 21 3.53 -17.62 -4.10
N GLY A 22 4.49 -16.69 -4.04
CA GLY A 22 4.39 -15.39 -4.70
C GLY A 22 3.27 -14.48 -4.18
N LYS A 23 2.62 -14.85 -3.06
CA LYS A 23 1.64 -13.99 -2.40
C LYS A 23 2.34 -12.80 -1.78
N ALA A 24 1.67 -11.66 -1.80
CA ALA A 24 2.16 -10.45 -1.16
C ALA A 24 1.02 -9.69 -0.48
N ILE A 25 1.38 -8.95 0.57
CA ILE A 25 0.50 -8.05 1.29
C ILE A 25 1.21 -6.70 1.36
N ALA A 26 0.54 -5.65 0.91
CA ALA A 26 0.96 -4.27 1.11
C ALA A 26 0.06 -3.63 2.17
N LEU A 27 0.63 -3.28 3.32
CA LEU A 27 -0.05 -2.50 4.35
C LEU A 27 0.45 -1.07 4.27
N ASN A 28 -0.47 -0.12 4.15
CA ASN A 28 -0.17 1.31 4.21
C ASN A 28 -1.00 1.89 5.36
N LEU A 29 -0.34 2.54 6.32
CA LEU A 29 -1.02 3.27 7.38
C LEU A 29 -1.10 4.75 6.97
N TRP A 30 -2.29 5.31 7.19
CA TRP A 30 -2.63 6.69 6.87
C TRP A 30 -3.19 7.39 8.10
N GLU A 31 -3.04 8.70 8.19
CA GLU A 31 -3.65 9.55 9.22
C GLU A 31 -5.18 9.50 9.13
N SER A 32 -5.72 9.48 7.91
CA SER A 32 -7.16 9.50 7.67
C SER A 32 -7.54 8.64 6.46
N GLU A 33 -8.81 8.24 6.40
CA GLU A 33 -9.39 7.59 5.22
C GLU A 33 -9.30 8.49 3.99
N GLU A 34 -9.48 9.80 4.14
CA GLU A 34 -9.38 10.76 3.04
C GLU A 34 -7.99 10.79 2.42
N ASP A 35 -6.93 10.76 3.24
CA ASP A 35 -5.55 10.68 2.74
C ASP A 35 -5.28 9.35 2.00
N GLN A 36 -5.82 8.24 2.50
CA GLN A 36 -5.76 6.93 1.83
C GLN A 36 -6.45 6.97 0.45
N LEU A 37 -7.66 7.50 0.38
CA LEU A 37 -8.45 7.56 -0.86
C LEU A 37 -7.82 8.51 -1.88
N ALA A 38 -7.28 9.65 -1.42
CA ALA A 38 -6.54 10.59 -2.27
C ALA A 38 -5.30 9.93 -2.88
N PHE A 39 -4.57 9.15 -2.08
CA PHE A 39 -3.44 8.37 -2.59
C PHE A 39 -3.88 7.31 -3.60
N ALA A 40 -4.95 6.56 -3.35
CA ALA A 40 -5.45 5.54 -4.25
C ALA A 40 -5.89 6.10 -5.62
N ALA A 41 -6.37 7.35 -5.65
CA ALA A 41 -6.71 8.07 -6.88
C ALA A 41 -5.50 8.71 -7.58
N SER A 42 -4.33 8.74 -6.93
CA SER A 42 -3.15 9.44 -7.45
C SER A 42 -2.44 8.66 -8.57
N PRO A 43 -1.71 9.36 -9.47
CA PRO A 43 -0.84 8.71 -10.46
C PRO A 43 0.26 7.85 -9.84
N ILE A 44 0.68 8.19 -8.62
CA ILE A 44 1.72 7.48 -7.86
C ILE A 44 1.27 6.06 -7.55
N TYR A 45 0.00 5.84 -7.22
CA TYR A 45 -0.53 4.49 -7.02
C TYR A 45 -0.30 3.58 -8.22
N ARG A 46 -0.55 4.09 -9.44
CA ARG A 46 -0.32 3.35 -10.69
C ARG A 46 1.15 3.01 -10.90
N GLU A 47 2.05 3.96 -10.60
CA GLU A 47 3.50 3.73 -10.69
C GLU A 47 3.95 2.63 -9.71
N LEU A 48 3.45 2.66 -8.47
CA LEU A 48 3.78 1.67 -7.45
C LEU A 48 3.28 0.27 -7.84
N MET A 49 2.06 0.18 -8.39
CA MET A 49 1.54 -1.09 -8.95
C MET A 49 2.42 -1.60 -10.10
N GLY A 50 2.89 -0.72 -10.98
CA GLY A 50 3.84 -1.08 -12.04
C GLY A 50 5.16 -1.64 -11.49
N LYS A 51 5.70 -1.04 -10.42
CA LYS A 51 6.92 -1.54 -9.75
C LYS A 51 6.72 -2.91 -9.09
N LEU A 52 5.51 -3.19 -8.60
CA LEU A 52 5.19 -4.43 -7.90
C LEU A 52 4.75 -5.56 -8.84
N ALA A 53 4.42 -5.27 -10.10
CA ALA A 53 3.91 -6.25 -11.07
C ALA A 53 4.83 -7.46 -11.29
N GLY A 54 6.16 -7.30 -11.14
CA GLY A 54 7.11 -8.40 -11.26
C GLY A 54 7.30 -9.24 -9.98
N THR A 55 6.67 -8.85 -8.87
CA THR A 55 6.88 -9.44 -7.54
C THR A 55 5.63 -10.12 -6.98
N ILE A 56 4.45 -9.79 -7.51
CA ILE A 56 3.17 -10.29 -7.01
C ILE A 56 2.56 -11.29 -8.00
N ALA A 57 2.04 -12.40 -7.49
CA ALA A 57 1.45 -13.46 -8.32
C ALA A 57 0.14 -13.05 -9.02
N ALA A 58 -0.56 -12.02 -8.52
CA ALA A 58 -1.84 -11.56 -9.05
C ALA A 58 -2.11 -10.09 -8.68
N THR A 59 -3.14 -9.49 -9.29
CA THR A 59 -3.63 -8.16 -8.95
C THR A 59 -4.06 -8.10 -7.47
N PRO A 60 -3.62 -7.10 -6.69
CA PRO A 60 -4.02 -6.97 -5.30
C PRO A 60 -5.51 -6.68 -5.15
N VAL A 61 -6.13 -7.30 -4.16
CA VAL A 61 -7.43 -6.85 -3.64
C VAL A 61 -7.16 -5.69 -2.67
N ASN A 62 -7.72 -4.52 -2.93
CA ASN A 62 -7.62 -3.37 -2.02
C ASN A 62 -8.78 -3.39 -1.02
N ALA A 63 -8.47 -3.15 0.25
CA ALA A 63 -9.45 -2.96 1.31
C ALA A 63 -8.94 -1.91 2.31
N GLY A 64 -9.84 -1.05 2.79
CA GLY A 64 -9.57 -0.11 3.88
C GLY A 64 -9.96 -0.71 5.22
N TYR A 65 -9.16 -0.47 6.25
CA TYR A 65 -9.41 -0.93 7.61
C TYR A 65 -9.08 0.19 8.59
N GLU A 66 -9.86 0.29 9.66
CA GLU A 66 -9.55 1.17 10.79
C GLU A 66 -8.57 0.48 11.74
N VAL A 67 -7.56 1.21 12.19
CA VAL A 67 -6.60 0.72 13.18
C VAL A 67 -7.19 0.91 14.57
N SER A 68 -7.84 -0.13 15.11
CA SER A 68 -8.41 -0.06 16.46
C SER A 68 -7.37 -0.21 17.57
N VAL A 69 -6.25 -0.90 17.30
CA VAL A 69 -5.15 -1.11 18.27
C VAL A 69 -3.82 -1.10 17.52
N GLN A 70 -2.84 -0.34 18.01
CA GLN A 70 -1.46 -0.31 17.54
C GLN A 70 -0.53 -0.09 18.74
N ALA A 71 0.53 -0.90 18.84
CA ALA A 71 1.54 -0.81 19.91
C ALA A 71 2.73 0.06 19.51
#